data_AF-A0A965Z7W1-F1
#
_entry.id   AF-A0A965Z7W1-F1
#
_cell.length_a   1.000
_cell.length_b   1.000
_cell.length_c   1.000
_cell.angle_alpha   90.00
_cell.angle_beta   90.00
_cell.angle_gamma   90.00
#
_symmetry.space_group_name_H-M   'P 1'
#
loop_
_entity.id
_entity.type
_entity.pdbx_description
1 polymer ?
#
loop_
_entity_poly.entity_id
_entity_poly.type
_entity_poly.pdbx_seq_one_letter_code
_entity_poly.pdbx_strand_id
1 'polypeptide(L)'
;METIINIFQHKKKLVYGLLILIIVIILWKQGKKFLQKVSSKSLIKEAEQTVQEDNLTYPVEQYQIFSDRLFTAMNGIRTDEDAVYDVLSKMITKDDMLKLIATFGHQEDTEWGIFRAFNTNGNLITWLQNELSDKEKEKVSEYFKKCGLEF
;
A
#
# COMPACT_ATOMS: atom_id res chain seq x y z
N MET A 1 -20.70 -50.59 23.51
CA MET A 1 -19.34 -50.01 23.60
C MET A 1 -18.89 -49.38 22.28
N GLU A 2 -19.16 -50.01 21.12
CA GLU A 2 -18.73 -49.49 19.80
C GLU A 2 -19.30 -48.10 19.43
N THR A 3 -20.54 -47.78 19.83
CA THR A 3 -21.18 -46.49 19.57
C THR A 3 -20.50 -45.30 20.25
N ILE A 4 -19.95 -45.48 21.46
CA ILE A 4 -19.27 -44.42 22.20
C ILE A 4 -17.90 -44.11 21.59
N ILE A 5 -17.19 -45.14 21.12
CA ILE A 5 -15.88 -45.00 20.46
C ILE A 5 -16.02 -44.22 19.15
N ASN A 6 -17.07 -44.49 18.37
CA ASN A 6 -17.28 -43.86 17.07
C ASN A 6 -17.61 -42.35 17.20
N ILE A 7 -18.41 -41.96 18.21
CA ILE A 7 -18.69 -40.56 18.53
C ILE A 7 -17.40 -39.80 18.92
N PHE A 8 -16.53 -40.44 19.71
CA PHE A 8 -15.27 -39.82 20.14
C PHE A 8 -14.29 -39.63 18.96
N GLN A 9 -14.22 -40.59 18.04
CA GLN A 9 -13.41 -40.46 16.83
C GLN A 9 -13.94 -39.36 15.90
N HIS A 10 -15.26 -39.23 15.75
CA HIS A 10 -15.85 -38.19 14.91
C HIS A 10 -15.60 -36.78 15.47
N LYS A 11 -15.71 -36.59 16.79
CA LYS A 11 -15.39 -35.31 17.46
C LYS A 11 -13.92 -34.92 17.29
N LYS A 12 -12.99 -35.87 17.36
CA LYS A 12 -11.55 -35.61 17.10
C LYS A 12 -11.31 -35.12 15.68
N LYS A 13 -11.91 -35.75 14.67
CA LYS A 13 -11.79 -35.35 13.26
C LYS A 13 -12.32 -33.92 13.02
N LEU A 14 -13.42 -33.55 13.67
CA LEU A 14 -13.96 -32.19 13.62
C LEU A 14 -13.00 -31.17 14.24
N VAL A 15 -12.38 -31.49 15.38
CA VAL A 15 -11.40 -30.61 16.04
C VAL A 15 -10.15 -30.42 15.17
N TYR A 16 -9.61 -31.49 14.58
CA TYR A 16 -8.47 -31.39 13.67
C TYR A 16 -8.80 -30.57 12.41
N GLY A 17 -9.99 -30.76 11.84
CA GLY A 17 -10.46 -29.94 10.71
C GLY A 17 -10.54 -28.45 11.05
N LEU A 18 -11.06 -28.11 12.23
CA LEU A 18 -11.10 -26.73 12.72
C LEU A 18 -9.71 -26.13 12.94
N LEU A 19 -8.77 -26.90 13.50
CA LEU A 19 -7.39 -26.45 13.71
C LEU A 19 -6.67 -26.20 12.38
N ILE A 20 -6.83 -27.08 11.38
CA ILE A 20 -6.26 -26.89 10.04
C ILE A 20 -6.83 -25.64 9.37
N LEU A 21 -8.15 -25.43 9.46
CA LEU A 21 -8.80 -24.24 8.93
C LEU A 21 -8.22 -22.95 9.55
N ILE A 22 -8.05 -22.92 10.87
CA ILE A 22 -7.46 -21.78 11.58
C ILE A 22 -6.02 -21.53 11.11
N ILE A 23 -5.21 -22.58 10.96
CA ILE A 23 -3.82 -22.47 10.48
C ILE A 23 -3.78 -21.91 9.06
N VAL A 24 -4.65 -22.37 8.15
CA VAL A 24 -4.73 -21.86 6.77
C VAL A 24 -5.10 -20.38 6.76
N ILE A 25 -6.06 -19.95 7.57
CA ILE A 25 -6.45 -18.54 7.70
C ILE A 25 -5.27 -17.69 8.20
N ILE A 26 -4.51 -18.18 9.17
CA ILE A 26 -3.33 -17.48 9.70
C ILE A 26 -2.24 -17.35 8.63
N LEU A 27 -1.94 -18.44 7.91
CA LEU A 27 -0.94 -18.45 6.85
C LEU A 27 -1.32 -17.50 5.71
N TRP A 28 -2.60 -17.45 5.33
CA TRP A 28 -3.10 -16.51 4.32
C TRP A 28 -2.96 -15.05 4.76
N LYS A 29 -3.25 -14.73 6.02
CA LYS A 29 -3.07 -13.38 6.56
C LYS A 29 -1.60 -12.95 6.61
N GLN A 30 -0.69 -13.86 6.97
CA GLN A 30 0.75 -13.55 7.01
C GLN A 30 1.35 -13.41 5.61
N GLY A 31 0.95 -14.26 4.66
CA GLY A 31 1.43 -14.17 3.27
C GLY A 31 1.10 -12.84 2.60
N LYS A 32 -0.11 -12.30 2.82
CA LYS A 32 -0.51 -10.99 2.27
C LYS A 32 0.38 -9.84 2.75
N LYS A 33 0.71 -9.80 4.04
CA LYS A 33 1.59 -8.76 4.61
C LYS A 33 3.02 -8.83 4.08
N PHE A 34 3.51 -10.05 3.84
CA PHE A 34 4.85 -10.24 3.27
C PHE A 34 4.92 -9.79 1.80
N LEU A 35 3.93 -10.16 0.98
CA LEU A 35 3.85 -9.74 -0.42
C LEU A 35 3.77 -8.22 -0.57
N GLN A 36 2.94 -7.57 0.25
CA GLN A 36 2.82 -6.11 0.26
C GLN A 36 4.16 -5.42 0.53
N LYS A 37 4.93 -5.92 1.51
CA LYS A 37 6.26 -5.35 1.85
C LYS A 37 7.29 -5.51 0.72
N VAL A 38 7.23 -6.63 -0.02
CA VAL A 38 8.12 -6.87 -1.17
C VAL A 38 7.77 -5.94 -2.33
N SER A 39 6.47 -5.84 -2.67
CA SER A 39 5.95 -4.93 -3.72
C SER A 39 6.35 -3.48 -3.47
N SER A 40 6.15 -2.98 -2.24
CA SER A 40 6.54 -1.61 -1.88
C SER A 40 8.04 -1.38 -2.09
N LYS A 41 8.89 -2.34 -1.66
CA LYS A 41 10.34 -2.18 -1.78
C LYS A 41 10.81 -2.15 -3.23
N SER A 42 10.18 -2.92 -4.13
CA SER A 42 10.51 -2.85 -5.56
C SER A 42 10.10 -1.52 -6.19
N LEU A 43 8.91 -1.01 -5.88
CA LEU A 43 8.42 0.27 -6.43
C LEU A 43 9.27 1.45 -5.98
N ILE A 44 9.67 1.49 -4.72
CA ILE A 44 10.54 2.55 -4.18
C ILE A 44 11.89 2.51 -4.87
N LYS A 45 12.50 1.32 -4.97
CA LYS A 45 13.79 1.15 -5.63
C LYS A 45 13.72 1.54 -7.11
N GLU A 46 12.62 1.19 -7.78
CA GLU A 46 12.38 1.59 -9.17
C GLU A 46 12.25 3.12 -9.28
N ALA A 47 11.45 3.74 -8.42
CA ALA A 47 11.26 5.19 -8.35
C ALA A 47 12.58 5.96 -8.12
N GLU A 48 13.52 5.39 -7.35
CA GLU A 48 14.85 5.99 -7.13
C GLU A 48 15.80 5.85 -8.33
N GLN A 49 15.61 4.86 -9.21
CA GLN A 49 16.63 4.45 -10.18
C GLN A 49 16.25 4.66 -11.65
N THR A 50 14.96 4.71 -11.99
CA THR A 50 14.52 4.54 -13.39
C THR A 50 13.66 5.67 -13.94
N VAL A 51 13.37 6.71 -13.17
CA VAL A 51 12.52 7.82 -13.63
C VAL A 51 13.20 8.56 -14.78
N GLN A 52 12.54 8.56 -15.95
CA GLN A 52 12.97 9.32 -17.12
C GLN A 52 12.22 10.66 -17.15
N GLU A 53 12.94 11.76 -16.97
CA GLU A 53 12.33 13.09 -16.85
C GLU A 53 11.61 13.54 -18.13
N ASP A 54 12.05 13.08 -19.30
CA ASP A 54 11.44 13.39 -20.59
C ASP A 54 10.04 12.78 -20.78
N ASN A 55 9.68 11.77 -19.98
CA ASN A 55 8.38 11.07 -20.05
C ASN A 55 7.37 11.60 -19.01
N LEU A 56 7.72 12.63 -18.25
CA LEU A 56 6.84 13.22 -17.26
C LEU A 56 5.76 14.07 -17.93
N THR A 57 4.51 13.82 -17.55
CA THR A 57 3.35 14.60 -17.99
C THR A 57 3.37 16.02 -17.40
N TYR A 58 3.95 16.18 -16.22
CA TYR A 58 4.00 17.44 -15.48
C TYR A 58 5.43 17.88 -15.18
N PRO A 59 5.67 19.19 -14.92
CA PRO A 59 6.93 19.66 -14.38
C PRO A 59 7.28 18.99 -13.04
N VAL A 60 8.58 18.88 -12.72
CA VAL A 60 9.07 18.21 -11.51
C VAL A 60 8.45 18.83 -10.24
N GLU A 61 8.29 20.14 -10.20
CA GLU A 61 7.72 20.88 -9.08
C GLU A 61 6.25 20.52 -8.82
N GLN A 62 5.52 20.12 -9.85
CA GLN A 62 4.11 19.74 -9.74
C GLN A 62 3.95 18.45 -8.93
N TYR A 63 4.90 17.51 -9.01
CA TYR A 63 4.90 16.30 -8.19
C TYR A 63 5.09 16.61 -6.71
N GLN A 64 5.77 17.72 -6.39
CA GLN A 64 5.87 18.17 -5.01
C GLN A 64 4.52 18.61 -4.47
N ILE A 65 3.76 19.38 -5.26
CA ILE A 65 2.41 19.82 -4.91
C ILE A 65 1.49 18.59 -4.74
N PHE A 66 1.59 17.61 -5.63
CA PHE A 66 0.84 16.36 -5.53
C PHE A 66 1.20 15.56 -4.27
N SER A 67 2.49 15.43 -3.97
CA SER A 67 2.97 14.80 -2.74
C SER A 67 2.42 15.49 -1.50
N ASP A 68 2.46 16.82 -1.46
CA ASP A 68 2.01 17.59 -0.29
C ASP A 68 0.50 17.49 -0.09
N ARG A 69 -0.25 17.45 -1.19
CA ARG A 69 -1.69 17.17 -1.14
C ARG A 69 -1.99 15.76 -0.64
N LEU A 70 -1.26 14.75 -1.10
CA LEU A 70 -1.40 13.38 -0.61
C LEU A 70 -1.06 13.26 0.87
N PHE A 71 0.03 13.89 1.31
CA PHE A 71 0.39 13.90 2.70
C PHE A 71 -0.71 14.54 3.54
N THR A 72 -1.22 15.71 3.14
CA THR A 72 -2.31 16.38 3.86
C THR A 72 -3.58 15.54 3.89
N ALA A 73 -3.93 14.87 2.78
CA ALA A 73 -5.09 14.00 2.69
C ALA A 73 -5.00 12.78 3.61
N MET A 74 -3.80 12.26 3.85
CA MET A 74 -3.58 11.07 4.66
C MET A 74 -3.12 11.37 6.10
N ASN A 75 -2.65 12.59 6.38
CA ASN A 75 -2.12 12.99 7.69
C ASN A 75 -3.24 13.65 8.52
N GLY A 76 -4.03 12.83 9.21
CA GLY A 76 -5.12 13.31 10.06
C GLY A 76 -5.86 12.17 10.78
N ILE A 77 -6.98 12.51 11.42
CA ILE A 77 -7.85 11.54 12.11
C ILE A 77 -8.57 10.62 11.11
N ARG A 78 -8.80 11.13 9.90
CA ARG A 78 -9.44 10.41 8.80
C ARG A 78 -8.73 10.77 7.50
N THR A 79 -8.59 9.79 6.62
CA THR A 79 -8.09 9.98 5.26
C THR A 79 -9.13 10.66 4.38
N ASP A 80 -8.71 11.63 3.58
CA ASP A 80 -9.50 12.18 2.47
C ASP A 80 -9.24 11.33 1.22
N GLU A 81 -10.05 10.29 1.04
CA GLU A 81 -9.86 9.31 -0.02
C GLU A 81 -10.10 9.91 -1.42
N ASP A 82 -11.01 10.88 -1.52
CA ASP A 82 -11.30 11.59 -2.76
C ASP A 82 -10.10 12.42 -3.20
N ALA A 83 -9.41 13.09 -2.28
CA ALA A 83 -8.16 13.79 -2.58
C ALA A 83 -7.04 12.83 -3.00
N VAL A 84 -6.96 11.64 -2.38
CA VAL A 84 -6.01 10.59 -2.79
C VAL A 84 -6.28 10.15 -4.24
N TYR A 85 -7.53 9.83 -4.56
CA TYR A 85 -7.90 9.39 -5.91
C TYR A 85 -7.71 10.50 -6.94
N ASP A 86 -8.05 11.74 -6.59
CA ASP A 86 -7.87 12.87 -7.49
C ASP A 86 -6.39 13.08 -7.86
N VAL A 87 -5.46 12.90 -6.92
CA VAL A 87 -4.02 12.97 -7.23
C VAL A 87 -3.57 11.76 -8.05
N LEU A 88 -3.89 10.54 -7.63
CA LEU A 88 -3.46 9.32 -8.33
C LEU A 88 -4.01 9.24 -9.76
N SER A 89 -5.22 9.75 -10.00
CA SER A 89 -5.85 9.77 -11.33
C SER A 89 -5.10 10.65 -12.34
N LYS A 90 -4.29 11.61 -11.86
CA LYS A 90 -3.47 12.49 -12.70
C LYS A 90 -2.20 11.82 -13.18
N MET A 91 -1.77 10.70 -12.57
CA MET A 91 -0.63 9.95 -13.06
C MET A 91 -1.05 9.24 -14.35
N ILE A 92 -0.41 9.61 -15.47
CA ILE A 92 -0.76 9.08 -16.80
C ILE A 92 0.25 8.01 -17.19
N THR A 93 1.54 8.29 -16.99
CA THR A 93 2.63 7.41 -17.36
C THR A 93 3.18 6.65 -16.15
N LYS A 94 3.95 5.60 -16.43
CA LYS A 94 4.74 4.90 -15.42
C LYS A 94 5.68 5.85 -14.70
N ASP A 95 6.36 6.71 -15.45
CA ASP A 95 7.33 7.66 -14.92
C ASP A 95 6.66 8.73 -14.04
N ASP A 96 5.43 9.16 -14.33
CA ASP A 96 4.66 10.06 -13.45
C ASP A 96 4.45 9.44 -12.06
N MET A 97 3.96 8.19 -12.03
CA MET A 97 3.68 7.49 -10.78
C MET A 97 4.97 7.23 -9.99
N LEU A 98 6.03 6.80 -10.67
CA LEU A 98 7.35 6.60 -10.05
C LEU A 98 7.92 7.92 -9.51
N LYS A 99 7.82 9.02 -10.26
CA LYS A 99 8.25 10.34 -9.79
C LYS A 99 7.49 10.76 -8.55
N LEU A 100 6.16 10.57 -8.53
CA LEU A 100 5.34 10.85 -7.36
C LEU A 100 5.75 10.01 -6.14
N ILE A 101 6.04 8.72 -6.33
CA ILE A 101 6.53 7.82 -5.26
C ILE A 101 7.87 8.30 -4.73
N ALA A 102 8.80 8.68 -5.61
CA ALA A 102 10.13 9.18 -5.23
C ALA A 102 10.04 10.52 -4.48
N THR A 103 9.19 11.43 -4.94
CA THR A 103 9.01 12.76 -4.34
C THR A 103 8.31 12.67 -2.98
N PHE A 104 7.44 11.68 -2.77
CA PHE A 104 6.71 11.56 -1.52
C PHE A 104 7.62 11.19 -0.34
N GLY A 105 7.52 11.96 0.74
CA GLY A 105 8.30 11.74 1.96
C GLY A 105 9.72 12.30 1.93
N HIS A 106 10.20 12.78 0.79
CA HIS A 106 11.49 13.49 0.67
C HIS A 106 11.23 15.01 0.70
N GLN A 107 11.18 15.59 1.90
CA GLN A 107 11.23 17.04 2.08
C GLN A 107 12.02 17.37 3.35
N GLU A 108 13.23 17.90 3.18
CA GLU A 108 14.04 18.45 4.28
C GLU A 108 13.76 19.95 4.52
N ASP A 109 13.21 20.67 3.53
CA ASP A 109 13.23 22.15 3.50
C ASP A 109 11.87 22.88 3.53
N THR A 110 10.74 22.21 3.80
CA THR A 110 9.44 22.90 3.99
C THR A 110 9.12 23.15 5.47
N GLU A 111 8.23 24.10 5.77
CA GLU A 111 7.68 24.30 7.13
C GLU A 111 7.07 23.01 7.71
N TRP A 112 6.62 22.10 6.83
CA TRP A 112 6.14 20.75 7.15
C TRP A 112 7.25 19.69 7.24
N GLY A 113 8.45 19.97 6.73
CA GLY A 113 9.60 19.07 6.74
C GLY A 113 10.02 18.66 8.15
N ILE A 114 9.93 19.58 9.11
CA ILE A 114 10.18 19.28 10.53
C ILE A 114 9.12 18.32 11.08
N PHE A 115 7.83 18.53 10.79
CA PHE A 115 6.76 17.62 11.22
C PHE A 115 6.82 16.25 10.52
N ARG A 116 7.24 16.20 9.24
CA ARG A 116 7.51 14.96 8.50
C ARG A 116 8.75 14.23 9.01
N ALA A 117 9.78 14.95 9.46
CA ALA A 117 10.97 14.37 10.06
C ALA A 117 10.66 13.62 11.37
N PHE A 118 9.64 14.05 12.12
CA PHE A 118 9.12 13.31 13.28
C PHE A 118 8.18 12.15 12.90
N ASN A 119 7.67 12.10 11.66
CA ASN A 119 6.79 11.06 11.12
C ASN A 119 7.51 10.20 10.04
N THR A 120 8.77 9.87 10.33
CA THR A 120 9.84 9.49 9.39
C THR A 120 9.72 8.14 8.69
N ASN A 121 8.63 7.39 8.82
CA ASN A 121 8.69 5.95 8.54
C ASN A 121 7.87 5.47 7.33
N GLY A 122 7.44 6.36 6.43
CA GLY A 122 6.64 5.94 5.29
C GLY A 122 6.95 6.68 3.99
N ASN A 123 7.36 5.92 2.98
CA ASN A 123 7.18 6.28 1.57
C ASN A 123 5.69 6.21 1.19
N LEU A 124 5.33 6.73 0.02
CA LEU A 124 3.93 6.78 -0.45
C LEU A 124 3.21 5.42 -0.36
N ILE A 125 3.89 4.34 -0.74
CA ILE A 125 3.28 3.00 -0.75
C ILE A 125 2.91 2.57 0.67
N THR A 126 3.80 2.78 1.63
CA THR A 126 3.54 2.48 3.04
C THR A 126 2.35 3.29 3.57
N TRP A 127 2.26 4.58 3.23
CA TRP A 127 1.13 5.43 3.63
C TRP A 127 -0.19 4.92 3.05
N LEU A 128 -0.25 4.67 1.74
CA LEU A 128 -1.44 4.10 1.09
C LEU A 128 -1.83 2.74 1.68
N GLN A 129 -0.85 1.92 2.09
CA GLN A 129 -1.12 0.63 2.73
C GLN A 129 -1.66 0.74 4.16
N ASN A 130 -1.25 1.75 4.91
CA ASN A 130 -1.64 1.93 6.31
C ASN A 130 -2.97 2.67 6.44
N GLU A 131 -3.18 3.69 5.61
CA GLU A 131 -4.29 4.63 5.76
C GLU A 131 -5.57 4.14 5.07
N LEU A 132 -5.43 3.34 4.01
CA LEU A 132 -6.58 2.87 3.24
C LEU A 132 -7.11 1.53 3.76
N SER A 133 -8.41 1.32 3.60
CA SER A 133 -9.06 0.02 3.75
C SER A 133 -8.76 -0.91 2.57
N ASP A 134 -9.07 -2.19 2.70
CA ASP A 134 -8.83 -3.17 1.63
C ASP A 134 -9.56 -2.81 0.32
N LYS A 135 -10.79 -2.30 0.41
CA LYS A 135 -11.57 -1.87 -0.77
C LYS A 135 -10.96 -0.66 -1.46
N GLU A 136 -10.35 0.24 -0.70
CA GLU A 136 -9.75 1.46 -1.23
C GLU A 136 -8.37 1.15 -1.84
N LYS A 137 -7.64 0.19 -1.28
CA LYS A 137 -6.43 -0.37 -1.89
C LYS A 137 -6.69 -1.02 -3.23
N GLU A 138 -7.83 -1.70 -3.38
CA GLU A 138 -8.23 -2.24 -4.69
C GLU A 138 -8.39 -1.12 -5.72
N LYS A 139 -9.05 -0.01 -5.38
CA LYS A 139 -9.15 1.16 -6.26
C LYS A 139 -7.78 1.79 -6.55
N VAL A 140 -6.92 1.93 -5.54
CA VAL A 140 -5.56 2.44 -5.74
C VAL A 140 -4.77 1.54 -6.68
N SER A 141 -4.91 0.22 -6.57
CA SER A 141 -4.28 -0.76 -7.46
C SER A 141 -4.66 -0.54 -8.93
N GLU A 142 -5.88 -0.08 -9.22
CA GLU A 142 -6.31 0.24 -10.59
C GLU A 142 -5.49 1.40 -11.18
N TYR A 143 -5.18 2.44 -10.40
CA TYR A 143 -4.33 3.56 -10.85
C TYR A 143 -2.88 3.12 -11.10
N PHE A 144 -2.32 2.26 -10.24
CA PHE A 144 -0.99 1.70 -10.44
C PHE A 144 -0.94 0.84 -11.71
N LYS A 145 -1.93 -0.04 -11.90
CA LYS A 145 -2.03 -0.90 -13.09
C LYS A 145 -2.18 -0.12 -14.38
N LYS A 146 -2.96 0.98 -14.37
CA LYS A 146 -3.07 1.91 -15.51
C LYS A 146 -1.69 2.45 -15.92
N CYS A 147 -0.81 2.67 -14.95
CA CYS A 147 0.57 3.14 -15.19
C CYS A 147 1.57 1.99 -15.43
N GLY A 148 1.11 0.73 -15.54
CA GLY A 148 1.99 -0.43 -15.73
C GLY A 148 2.77 -0.86 -14.48
N LEU A 149 2.25 -0.54 -13.29
CA LEU A 149 2.83 -0.89 -11.99
C LEU A 149 1.88 -1.81 -11.20
N GLU A 150 2.45 -2.59 -10.28
CA GLU A 150 1.68 -3.39 -9.32
C GLU A 150 1.72 -2.72 -7.95
N PHE A 151 0.58 -2.68 -7.25
CA PHE A 151 0.43 -2.11 -5.89
C PHE A 151 0.24 -3.23 -4.87
#